data_AF-A0A0E4C0F8-F1
#
_entry.id   AF-A0A0E4C0F8-F1
#
_cell.length_a   1.000
_cell.length_b   1.000
_cell.length_c   1.000
_cell.angle_alpha   90.00
_cell.angle_beta   90.00
_cell.angle_gamma   90.00
#
_symmetry.space_group_name_H-M   'P 1'
#
loop_
_entity.id
_entity.type
_entity.pdbx_description
1 polymer ?
#
loop_
_entity_poly.entity_id
_entity_poly.type
_entity_poly.pdbx_seq_one_letter_code
_entity_poly.pdbx_strand_id
1 'polypeptide(L)'
;CHSLKYLRYSRIAADLGLSEVQVMSTLNVTGAKFGDTIMTAMPVDTSEQWFGKIPPDLSLVARVRGSDWIYTYLRSFYIDSTRPLGWNNRLFVNVSMPNPLSHLQGVQRAEYGGASQAGADRLVTGLVLVQPGQQNPAEFDRTLRDIVNFLQYAAEPAALQRHSLRVWVLLFLVLLTFLVSLLKKAYWEDV
;
A
#
# COMPACT_ATOMS: atom_id res chain seq x y z
N CYS A 1 -7.37 0.31 12.11
CA CYS A 1 -8.38 0.30 11.03
C CYS A 1 -8.14 -0.84 10.05
N HIS A 2 -6.91 -1.00 9.56
CA HIS A 2 -6.60 -1.97 8.52
C HIS A 2 -6.00 -3.27 9.07
N SER A 3 -6.16 -4.35 8.30
CA SER A 3 -5.49 -5.63 8.51
C SER A 3 -4.40 -5.87 7.47
N LEU A 4 -3.52 -6.83 7.76
CA LEU A 4 -2.63 -7.50 6.80
C LEU A 4 -2.88 -9.01 6.91
N LYS A 5 -4.11 -9.45 6.64
CA LYS A 5 -4.62 -10.80 6.92
C LYS A 5 -3.89 -11.94 6.21
N TYR A 6 -3.07 -11.66 5.19
CA TYR A 6 -2.24 -12.67 4.52
C TYR A 6 -0.79 -12.71 5.02
N LEU A 7 -0.42 -11.82 5.94
CA LEU A 7 0.93 -11.71 6.50
C LEU A 7 0.93 -12.16 7.97
N ARG A 8 1.89 -13.01 8.32
CA ARG A 8 2.10 -13.50 9.71
C ARG A 8 3.17 -12.69 10.42
N TYR A 9 3.04 -12.51 11.73
CA TYR A 9 4.05 -11.82 12.54
C TYR A 9 5.42 -12.51 12.47
N SER A 10 5.44 -13.84 12.51
CA SER A 10 6.68 -14.62 12.36
C SER A 10 7.42 -14.39 11.04
N ARG A 11 6.67 -14.13 9.96
CA ARG A 11 7.28 -13.85 8.65
C ARG A 11 7.93 -12.47 8.63
N ILE A 12 7.28 -11.46 9.21
CA ILE A 12 7.84 -10.12 9.36
C ILE A 12 9.13 -10.17 10.17
N ALA A 13 9.12 -10.89 11.29
CA ALA A 13 10.29 -11.06 12.13
C ALA A 13 11.48 -11.63 11.35
N ALA A 14 11.25 -12.73 10.64
CA ALA A 14 12.29 -13.41 9.87
C ALA A 14 12.83 -12.54 8.71
N ASP A 15 11.95 -11.90 7.94
CA ASP A 15 12.34 -11.14 6.76
C ASP A 15 13.00 -9.79 7.10
N LEU A 16 12.57 -9.14 8.19
CA LEU A 16 13.11 -7.83 8.62
C LEU A 16 14.23 -7.95 9.67
N GLY A 17 14.61 -9.17 10.07
CA GLY A 17 15.65 -9.39 11.09
C GLY A 17 15.26 -8.89 12.48
N LEU A 18 13.99 -8.96 12.84
CA LEU A 18 13.46 -8.53 14.13
C LEU A 18 13.24 -9.72 15.06
N SER A 19 13.38 -9.50 16.37
CA SER A 19 13.03 -10.51 17.37
C SER A 19 11.51 -10.63 17.52
N GLU A 20 11.05 -11.80 17.99
CA GLU A 20 9.64 -12.00 18.36
C GLU A 20 9.18 -10.93 19.36
N VAL A 21 10.01 -10.62 20.36
CA VAL A 21 9.69 -9.59 21.37
C VAL A 21 9.47 -8.23 20.71
N GLN A 22 10.33 -7.81 19.78
CA GLN A 22 10.20 -6.51 19.09
C GLN A 22 8.91 -6.43 18.27
N VAL A 23 8.60 -7.49 17.52
CA VAL A 23 7.40 -7.56 16.69
C VAL A 23 6.15 -7.57 17.55
N MET A 24 6.12 -8.41 18.60
CA MET A 24 4.94 -8.59 19.42
C MET A 24 4.69 -7.43 20.39
N SER A 25 5.71 -6.71 20.85
CA SER A 25 5.50 -5.53 21.71
C SER A 25 5.05 -4.31 20.92
N THR A 26 5.43 -4.19 19.65
CA THR A 26 5.21 -2.98 18.84
C THR A 26 4.02 -3.12 17.90
N LEU A 27 3.81 -4.29 17.30
CA LEU A 27 2.83 -4.51 16.23
C LEU A 27 1.57 -5.27 16.69
N ASN A 28 1.67 -6.10 17.73
CA ASN A 28 0.53 -6.90 18.19
C ASN A 28 -0.39 -6.12 19.13
N VAL A 29 -1.30 -5.36 18.52
CA VAL A 29 -2.33 -4.61 19.26
C VAL A 29 -3.58 -5.44 19.60
N THR A 30 -3.68 -6.68 19.09
CA THR A 30 -4.88 -7.53 19.21
C THR A 30 -4.72 -8.69 20.20
N GLY A 31 -3.54 -8.87 20.79
CA GLY A 31 -3.24 -10.05 21.62
C GLY A 31 -3.13 -11.36 20.81
N ALA A 32 -2.85 -11.26 19.51
CA ALA A 32 -2.63 -12.41 18.64
C ALA A 32 -1.36 -13.19 19.02
N LYS A 33 -1.23 -14.44 18.57
CA LYS A 33 0.00 -15.23 18.74
C LYS A 33 1.01 -14.89 17.64
N PHE A 34 2.28 -15.16 17.87
CA PHE A 34 3.35 -14.86 16.91
C PHE A 34 3.21 -15.60 15.56
N GLY A 35 2.59 -16.77 15.58
CA GLY A 35 2.27 -17.52 14.36
C GLY A 35 1.05 -16.99 13.60
N ASP A 36 0.24 -16.09 14.18
CA ASP A 36 -1.02 -15.65 13.61
C ASP A 36 -0.83 -14.57 12.55
N THR A 37 -1.88 -14.36 11.77
CA THR A 37 -1.97 -13.28 10.78
C THR A 37 -2.39 -11.96 11.43
N ILE A 38 -2.04 -10.85 10.80
CA ILE A 38 -2.37 -9.52 11.32
C ILE A 38 -3.81 -9.16 11.00
N MET A 39 -4.67 -9.24 12.02
CA MET A 39 -6.08 -8.85 11.93
C MET A 39 -6.28 -7.43 12.47
N THR A 40 -7.32 -6.76 11.99
CA THR A 40 -7.72 -5.45 12.53
C THR A 40 -8.37 -5.63 13.89
N ALA A 41 -8.07 -4.75 14.84
CA ALA A 41 -8.76 -4.68 16.12
C ALA A 41 -10.16 -4.02 16.02
N MET A 42 -10.49 -3.48 14.83
CA MET A 42 -11.71 -2.70 14.62
C MET A 42 -12.90 -3.61 14.27
N PRO A 43 -14.01 -3.58 15.03
CA PRO A 43 -15.22 -4.32 14.70
C PRO A 43 -15.86 -3.84 13.39
N VAL A 44 -16.40 -4.78 12.61
CA VAL A 44 -16.95 -4.51 11.27
C VAL A 44 -18.12 -3.53 11.35
N ASP A 45 -19.13 -3.84 12.15
CA ASP A 45 -20.37 -3.04 12.25
C ASP A 45 -20.09 -1.60 12.68
N THR A 46 -19.19 -1.42 13.65
CA THR A 46 -18.75 -0.11 14.12
C THR A 46 -17.99 0.65 13.04
N SER A 47 -17.15 -0.04 12.26
CA SER A 47 -16.39 0.61 11.18
C SER A 47 -17.29 1.11 10.05
N GLU A 48 -18.35 0.36 9.72
CA GLU A 48 -19.32 0.77 8.71
C GLU A 48 -20.14 1.97 9.19
N GLN A 49 -20.54 2.00 10.46
CA GLN A 49 -21.23 3.15 11.04
C GLN A 49 -20.38 4.43 11.03
N TRP A 50 -19.08 4.33 11.34
CA TRP A 50 -18.21 5.51 11.45
C TRP A 50 -17.72 6.03 10.10
N PHE A 51 -17.37 5.14 9.17
CA PHE A 51 -16.77 5.52 7.89
C PHE A 51 -17.75 5.42 6.72
N GLY A 52 -18.94 4.86 6.92
CA GLY A 52 -19.89 4.51 5.87
C GLY A 52 -19.43 3.36 4.97
N LYS A 53 -18.23 2.83 5.21
CA LYS A 53 -17.61 1.71 4.49
C LYS A 53 -16.63 0.99 5.41
N ILE A 54 -16.54 -0.32 5.26
CA ILE A 54 -15.58 -1.15 5.98
C ILE A 54 -14.15 -0.82 5.46
N PRO A 55 -13.19 -0.49 6.33
CA PRO A 55 -11.80 -0.29 5.94
C PRO A 55 -11.25 -1.54 5.23
N PRO A 56 -10.61 -1.38 4.05
CA PRO A 56 -10.08 -2.52 3.31
C PRO A 56 -8.88 -3.15 4.01
N ASP A 57 -8.68 -4.44 3.76
CA ASP A 57 -7.42 -5.12 4.05
C ASP A 57 -6.30 -4.60 3.14
N LEU A 58 -5.10 -4.40 3.70
CA LEU A 58 -3.97 -3.84 2.97
C LEU A 58 -2.97 -4.91 2.50
N SER A 59 -3.25 -6.20 2.71
CA SER A 59 -2.27 -7.26 2.42
C SER A 59 -1.77 -7.23 0.99
N LEU A 60 -2.64 -6.87 0.03
CA LEU A 60 -2.31 -6.85 -1.40
C LEU A 60 -2.46 -5.46 -2.04
N VAL A 61 -2.61 -4.41 -1.22
CA VAL A 61 -2.97 -3.07 -1.74
C VAL A 61 -1.91 -2.54 -2.72
N ALA A 62 -0.63 -2.79 -2.46
CA ALA A 62 0.45 -2.37 -3.34
C ALA A 62 0.43 -3.11 -4.69
N ARG A 63 -0.01 -4.37 -4.75
CA ARG A 63 -0.19 -5.08 -6.03
C ARG A 63 -1.44 -4.62 -6.80
N VAL A 64 -2.49 -4.24 -6.09
CA VAL A 64 -3.77 -3.82 -6.72
C VAL A 64 -3.68 -2.39 -7.25
N ARG A 65 -3.04 -1.48 -6.51
CA ARG A 65 -3.02 -0.04 -6.81
C ARG A 65 -1.67 0.47 -7.30
N GLY A 66 -0.57 -0.20 -6.96
CA GLY A 66 0.79 0.28 -7.18
C GLY A 66 1.28 1.21 -6.06
N SER A 67 2.60 1.21 -5.84
CA SER A 67 3.26 2.02 -4.82
C SER A 67 3.04 3.53 -4.99
N ASP A 68 3.15 4.02 -6.23
CA ASP A 68 2.97 5.46 -6.53
C ASP A 68 1.55 5.94 -6.23
N TRP A 69 0.55 5.08 -6.46
CA TRP A 69 -0.83 5.37 -6.11
C TRP A 69 -0.99 5.52 -4.59
N ILE A 70 -0.40 4.61 -3.81
CA ILE A 70 -0.50 4.66 -2.34
C ILE A 70 0.24 5.88 -1.80
N TYR A 71 1.46 6.14 -2.29
CA TYR A 71 2.22 7.33 -1.94
C TYR A 71 1.42 8.61 -2.21
N THR A 72 0.89 8.73 -3.43
CA THR A 72 0.09 9.89 -3.84
C THR A 72 -1.19 10.01 -3.03
N TYR A 73 -1.86 8.88 -2.74
CA TYR A 73 -3.06 8.84 -1.92
C TYR A 73 -2.78 9.38 -0.50
N LEU A 74 -1.75 8.87 0.18
CA LEU A 74 -1.40 9.32 1.53
C LEU A 74 -0.92 10.79 1.57
N ARG A 75 -0.33 11.28 0.48
CA ARG A 75 0.16 12.67 0.37
C ARG A 75 -0.95 13.69 0.09
N SER A 76 -2.05 13.27 -0.53
CA SER A 76 -2.99 14.18 -1.20
C SER A 76 -4.28 14.50 -0.42
N PHE A 77 -4.25 14.36 0.90
CA PHE A 77 -5.37 14.73 1.76
C PHE A 77 -5.45 16.24 2.00
N TYR A 78 -6.66 16.78 2.02
CA TYR A 78 -6.94 18.17 2.33
C TYR A 78 -8.23 18.32 3.14
N ILE A 79 -8.35 19.44 3.85
CA ILE A 79 -9.54 19.74 4.65
C ILE A 79 -10.71 20.13 3.75
N ASP A 80 -11.87 19.54 4.00
CA ASP A 80 -13.11 19.77 3.26
C ASP A 80 -14.31 19.64 4.21
N SER A 81 -14.87 20.78 4.60
CA SER A 81 -16.00 20.84 5.54
C SER A 81 -17.31 20.30 4.96
N THR A 82 -17.38 20.03 3.66
CA THR A 82 -18.56 19.41 3.03
C THR A 82 -18.60 17.90 3.27
N ARG A 83 -17.48 17.29 3.66
CA ARG A 83 -17.35 15.86 3.92
C ARG A 83 -17.69 15.54 5.38
N PRO A 84 -18.34 14.39 5.68
CA PRO A 84 -18.72 14.04 7.05
C PRO A 84 -17.57 14.01 8.07
N LEU A 85 -16.37 13.62 7.62
CA LEU A 85 -15.17 13.55 8.46
C LEU A 85 -14.24 14.76 8.29
N GLY A 86 -14.64 15.78 7.53
CA GLY A 86 -13.88 17.01 7.34
C GLY A 86 -12.66 16.90 6.43
N TRP A 87 -12.47 15.77 5.74
CA TRP A 87 -11.33 15.52 4.86
C TRP A 87 -11.78 15.00 3.50
N ASN A 88 -11.02 15.36 2.48
CA ASN A 88 -11.14 14.83 1.13
C ASN A 88 -9.74 14.55 0.56
N ASN A 89 -9.68 13.95 -0.63
CA ASN A 89 -8.42 13.57 -1.27
C ASN A 89 -8.43 13.94 -2.75
N ARG A 90 -7.29 14.45 -3.25
CA ARG A 90 -7.16 14.85 -4.66
C ARG A 90 -7.17 13.67 -5.62
N LEU A 91 -6.57 12.53 -5.24
CA LEU A 91 -6.48 11.33 -6.07
C LEU A 91 -7.76 10.50 -6.00
N PHE A 92 -8.37 10.42 -4.81
CA PHE A 92 -9.59 9.65 -4.58
C PHE A 92 -10.67 10.55 -3.97
N VAL A 93 -11.38 11.26 -4.85
CA VAL A 93 -12.42 12.23 -4.49
C VAL A 93 -13.53 11.53 -3.70
N ASN A 94 -14.07 12.24 -2.70
CA ASN A 94 -15.11 11.74 -1.81
C ASN A 94 -14.68 10.53 -0.96
N VAL A 95 -13.39 10.49 -0.59
CA VAL A 95 -12.86 9.50 0.34
C VAL A 95 -13.65 9.48 1.66
N SER A 96 -13.84 8.29 2.21
CA SER A 96 -14.55 8.02 3.46
C SER A 96 -13.65 8.03 4.70
N MET A 97 -12.38 8.40 4.54
CA MET A 97 -11.34 8.29 5.56
C MET A 97 -10.72 9.67 5.82
N PRO A 98 -10.51 10.05 7.09
CA PRO A 98 -9.73 11.25 7.42
C PRO A 98 -8.26 11.03 7.10
N ASN A 99 -7.44 12.08 7.11
CA ASN A 99 -5.99 11.93 6.95
C ASN A 99 -5.36 11.26 8.19
N PRO A 100 -4.89 10.00 8.10
CA PRO A 100 -4.34 9.28 9.25
C PRO A 100 -2.99 9.85 9.71
N LEU A 101 -2.30 10.58 8.83
CA LEU A 101 -0.98 11.16 9.08
C LEU A 101 -1.03 12.69 9.21
N SER A 102 -2.20 13.26 9.47
CA SER A 102 -2.39 14.71 9.61
C SER A 102 -1.49 15.34 10.68
N HIS A 103 -1.20 14.64 11.77
CA HIS A 103 -0.27 15.12 12.80
C HIS A 103 1.18 15.26 12.30
N LEU A 104 1.61 14.39 11.37
CA LEU A 104 2.93 14.45 10.76
C LEU A 104 2.97 15.47 9.62
N GLN A 105 2.00 15.38 8.70
CA GLN A 105 1.93 16.21 7.50
C GLN A 105 1.54 17.66 7.77
N GLY A 106 0.64 17.87 8.74
CA GLY A 106 -0.10 19.10 8.90
C GLY A 106 -1.44 19.10 8.15
N VAL A 107 -2.03 20.29 8.04
CA VAL A 107 -3.31 20.50 7.38
C VAL A 107 -3.09 21.19 6.04
N GLN A 108 -3.63 20.60 4.98
CA GLN A 108 -3.62 21.17 3.64
C GLN A 108 -5.00 21.67 3.24
N ARG A 109 -5.04 22.69 2.38
CA ARG A 109 -6.24 23.18 1.70
C ARG A 109 -6.10 22.97 0.20
N ALA A 110 -7.21 22.63 -0.46
CA ALA A 110 -7.29 22.57 -1.91
C ALA A 110 -7.31 23.97 -2.52
N GLU A 111 -6.51 24.16 -3.56
CA GLU A 111 -6.66 25.25 -4.51
C GLU A 111 -7.49 24.75 -5.70
N TYR A 112 -8.47 25.55 -6.10
CA TYR A 112 -9.37 25.23 -7.20
C TYR A 112 -9.03 26.07 -8.42
N GLY A 113 -8.94 25.42 -9.58
CA GLY A 113 -8.72 26.10 -10.86
C GLY A 113 -10.01 26.35 -11.61
N GLY A 114 -10.15 27.56 -12.17
CA GLY A 114 -11.17 27.91 -13.17
C GLY A 114 -12.61 28.03 -12.67
N ALA A 115 -13.47 28.64 -13.50
CA ALA A 115 -14.90 28.72 -13.25
C ALA A 115 -15.53 27.32 -13.37
N SER A 116 -16.00 26.77 -12.25
CA SER A 116 -16.79 25.53 -12.22
C SER A 116 -18.02 25.70 -13.10
N GLN A 117 -18.19 24.81 -14.09
CA GLN A 117 -19.49 24.65 -14.74
C GLN A 117 -20.48 24.10 -13.72
N ALA A 118 -21.70 24.64 -13.72
CA ALA A 118 -22.75 24.21 -12.80
C ALA A 118 -22.95 22.69 -12.89
N GLY A 119 -22.65 21.98 -11.80
CA GLY A 119 -22.78 20.52 -11.69
C GLY A 119 -21.46 19.72 -11.81
N ALA A 120 -20.32 20.36 -12.08
CA ALA A 120 -19.01 19.69 -12.08
C ALA A 120 -18.24 20.00 -10.78
N ASP A 121 -17.76 18.95 -10.10
CA ASP A 121 -16.85 19.06 -8.96
C ASP A 121 -15.66 19.95 -9.31
N ARG A 122 -15.40 20.97 -8.49
CA ARG A 122 -14.26 21.90 -8.70
C ARG A 122 -12.96 21.10 -8.73
N LEU A 123 -12.24 21.15 -9.84
CA LEU A 123 -10.97 20.46 -9.98
C LEU A 123 -9.94 21.06 -9.03
N VAL A 124 -9.37 20.21 -8.18
CA VAL A 124 -8.27 20.58 -7.28
C VAL A 124 -6.97 20.64 -8.10
N THR A 125 -6.49 21.85 -8.34
CA THR A 125 -5.27 22.11 -9.12
C THR A 125 -4.01 22.04 -8.27
N GLY A 126 -4.12 22.40 -7.00
CA GLY A 126 -2.99 22.45 -6.06
C GLY A 126 -3.42 22.13 -4.63
N LEU A 127 -2.44 21.80 -3.80
CA LEU A 127 -2.61 21.65 -2.35
C LEU A 127 -1.62 22.60 -1.66
N VAL A 128 -2.10 23.39 -0.72
CA VAL A 128 -1.29 24.33 0.05
C VAL A 128 -1.35 23.96 1.53
N LEU A 129 -0.18 23.87 2.15
CA LEU A 129 -0.04 23.64 3.58
C LEU A 129 -0.47 24.90 4.33
N VAL A 130 -1.56 24.81 5.10
CA VAL A 130 -2.11 25.94 5.87
C VAL A 130 -1.74 25.88 7.35
N GLN A 131 -1.45 24.69 7.86
CA GLN A 131 -0.94 24.48 9.20
C GLN A 131 0.17 23.42 9.15
N PRO A 132 1.39 23.72 9.60
CA PRO A 132 2.48 22.74 9.59
C PRO A 132 2.21 21.61 10.58
N GLY A 133 2.63 20.40 10.21
CA GLY A 133 2.67 19.23 11.11
C GLY A 133 3.99 19.12 11.85
N GLN A 134 4.21 17.95 12.46
CA GLN A 134 5.46 17.64 13.17
C GLN A 134 6.66 17.45 12.23
N GLN A 135 6.42 17.06 10.97
CA GLN A 135 7.46 16.80 10.00
C GLN A 135 7.48 17.88 8.92
N ASN A 136 8.68 18.25 8.47
CA ASN A 136 8.80 19.05 7.26
C ASN A 136 8.46 18.19 6.01
N PRO A 137 8.24 18.81 4.82
CA PRO A 137 7.84 18.05 3.64
C PRO A 137 8.80 16.92 3.24
N ALA A 138 10.10 17.10 3.42
CA ALA A 138 11.10 16.09 3.06
C ALA A 138 11.15 14.92 4.05
N GLU A 139 10.91 15.16 5.33
CA GLU A 139 10.71 14.12 6.36
C GLU A 139 9.44 13.33 6.11
N PHE A 140 8.34 14.03 5.84
CA PHE A 140 7.07 13.39 5.56
C PHE A 140 7.14 12.53 4.29
N ASP A 141 7.80 13.00 3.24
CA ASP A 141 8.03 12.22 2.02
C ASP A 141 8.87 10.96 2.29
N ARG A 142 9.81 10.98 3.24
CA ARG A 142 10.55 9.78 3.69
C ARG A 142 9.64 8.82 4.44
N THR A 143 8.85 9.30 5.40
CA THR A 143 7.88 8.49 6.13
C THR A 143 6.88 7.81 5.20
N LEU A 144 6.36 8.53 4.21
CA LEU A 144 5.46 7.95 3.21
C LEU A 144 6.15 6.86 2.39
N ARG A 145 7.39 7.07 1.96
CA ARG A 145 8.17 6.04 1.25
C ARG A 145 8.38 4.81 2.11
N ASP A 146 8.69 4.96 3.39
CA ASP A 146 8.88 3.82 4.29
C ASP A 146 7.59 3.01 4.47
N ILE A 147 6.45 3.69 4.66
CA ILE A 147 5.14 3.04 4.73
C ILE A 147 4.83 2.28 3.42
N VAL A 148 5.04 2.93 2.27
CA VAL A 148 4.76 2.34 0.96
C VAL A 148 5.69 1.17 0.67
N ASN A 149 6.97 1.28 1.01
CA ASN A 149 7.94 0.20 0.89
C ASN A 149 7.55 -1.00 1.76
N PHE A 150 7.11 -0.76 2.99
CA PHE A 150 6.59 -1.80 3.85
C PHE A 150 5.33 -2.48 3.26
N LEU A 151 4.38 -1.70 2.72
CA LEU A 151 3.19 -2.27 2.07
C LEU A 151 3.52 -3.03 0.79
N GLN A 152 4.53 -2.61 0.04
CA GLN A 152 5.05 -3.35 -1.11
C GLN A 152 5.68 -4.68 -0.69
N TYR A 153 6.47 -4.68 0.37
CA TYR A 153 6.99 -5.90 0.99
C TYR A 153 5.84 -6.82 1.45
N ALA A 154 4.86 -6.28 2.18
CA ALA A 154 3.73 -7.06 2.70
C ALA A 154 2.93 -7.73 1.57
N ALA A 155 2.78 -7.04 0.44
CA ALA A 155 2.08 -7.56 -0.73
C ALA A 155 2.90 -8.56 -1.55
N GLU A 156 4.22 -8.58 -1.38
CA GLU A 156 5.10 -9.49 -2.08
C GLU A 156 6.37 -9.88 -1.29
N PRO A 157 6.26 -10.65 -0.20
CA PRO A 157 7.41 -10.96 0.67
C PRO A 157 8.50 -11.78 -0.02
N ALA A 158 8.14 -12.50 -1.10
CA ALA A 158 9.04 -13.34 -1.87
C ALA A 158 9.69 -12.62 -3.08
N ALA A 159 9.55 -11.30 -3.19
CA ALA A 159 10.03 -10.56 -4.36
C ALA A 159 11.52 -10.76 -4.63
N LEU A 160 12.37 -10.65 -3.60
CA LEU A 160 13.82 -10.80 -3.75
C LEU A 160 14.21 -12.21 -4.21
N GLN A 161 13.59 -13.25 -3.65
CA GLN A 161 13.83 -14.64 -4.06
C GLN A 161 13.37 -14.87 -5.51
N ARG A 162 12.23 -14.31 -5.92
CA ARG A 162 11.77 -14.41 -7.31
C ARG A 162 12.74 -13.71 -8.28
N HIS A 163 13.26 -12.54 -7.90
CA HIS A 163 14.21 -11.81 -8.73
C HIS A 163 15.56 -12.52 -8.88
N SER A 164 16.04 -13.24 -7.87
CA SER A 164 17.28 -14.02 -7.99
C SER A 164 17.09 -15.26 -8.88
N LEU A 165 15.92 -15.90 -8.81
CA LEU A 165 15.62 -17.09 -9.63
C LEU A 165 15.40 -16.76 -11.11
N ARG A 166 15.04 -15.52 -11.47
CA ARG A 166 14.68 -15.16 -12.86
C ARG A 166 15.76 -15.55 -13.87
N VAL A 167 17.03 -15.31 -13.56
CA VAL A 167 18.14 -15.56 -14.50
C VAL A 167 18.35 -17.05 -14.68
N TRP A 168 18.32 -17.81 -13.58
CA TRP A 168 18.48 -19.25 -13.60
C TRP A 168 17.34 -19.97 -14.31
N VAL A 169 16.09 -19.54 -14.06
CA VAL A 169 14.91 -20.07 -14.76
C VAL A 169 15.02 -19.79 -16.26
N LEU A 170 15.38 -18.57 -16.67
CA LEU A 170 15.52 -18.24 -18.09
C LEU A 170 16.65 -19.03 -18.76
N LEU A 171 17.81 -19.18 -18.11
CA LEU A 171 18.92 -19.99 -18.63
C LEU A 171 18.52 -21.46 -18.79
N PHE A 172 17.85 -22.01 -17.79
CA PHE A 172 17.32 -23.37 -17.86
C PHE A 172 16.34 -23.54 -19.01
N LEU A 173 15.40 -22.59 -19.20
CA LEU A 173 14.44 -22.65 -20.29
C LEU A 173 15.09 -22.53 -21.66
N VAL A 174 16.11 -21.69 -21.82
CA VAL A 174 16.89 -21.56 -23.07
C VAL A 174 17.62 -22.87 -23.38
N LEU A 175 18.32 -23.44 -22.39
CA LEU A 175 19.02 -24.71 -22.54
C LEU A 175 18.06 -25.86 -22.86
N LEU A 176 16.94 -25.96 -22.13
CA LEU A 176 15.92 -26.97 -22.37
C LEU A 176 15.33 -26.83 -23.77
N THR A 177 15.00 -25.60 -24.19
CA THR A 177 14.50 -25.32 -25.54
C THR A 177 15.52 -25.74 -26.60
N PHE A 178 16.81 -25.47 -26.39
CA PHE A 178 17.87 -25.94 -27.27
C PHE A 178 17.91 -27.47 -27.37
N LEU A 179 17.91 -28.19 -26.24
CA LEU A 179 17.91 -29.66 -26.22
C LEU A 179 16.66 -30.26 -26.88
N VAL A 180 15.47 -29.70 -26.58
CA VAL A 180 14.21 -30.11 -27.20
C VAL A 180 14.21 -29.80 -28.71
N SER A 181 14.88 -28.73 -29.16
CA SER A 181 15.01 -28.43 -30.58
C SER A 181 15.88 -29.46 -31.32
N LEU A 182 16.94 -29.96 -30.69
CA LEU A 182 17.77 -31.03 -31.24
C LEU A 182 16.98 -32.34 -31.29
N LEU A 183 16.25 -32.65 -30.23
CA LEU A 183 15.37 -33.81 -30.17
C LEU A 183 14.30 -33.76 -31.25
N LYS A 184 13.65 -32.60 -31.44
CA LYS A 184 12.68 -32.40 -32.52
C LYS A 184 13.30 -32.67 -33.89
N LYS A 185 14.50 -32.13 -34.16
CA LYS A 185 15.18 -32.37 -35.44
C LYS A 185 15.40 -33.85 -35.67
N ALA A 186 15.93 -34.58 -34.68
CA ALA A 186 16.17 -36.02 -34.78
C ALA A 186 14.89 -36.84 -35.03
N TYR A 187 13.78 -36.52 -34.36
CA TYR A 187 12.50 -37.22 -34.57
C TYR A 187 11.84 -36.95 -35.93
N TRP A 188 12.17 -35.83 -36.57
CA TRP A 188 11.59 -35.40 -37.85
C TRP A 188 12.52 -35.68 -39.03
N GLU A 189 13.61 -36.43 -38.85
CA GLU A 189 14.44 -36.86 -39.98
C GLU A 189 13.73 -37.92 -40.86
N ASP A 190 12.82 -38.71 -40.28
CA ASP A 190 12.14 -39.83 -40.94
C ASP A 190 10.71 -39.52 -41.47
N VAL A 191 10.26 -38.25 -41.41
CA VAL A 191 8.94 -37.78 -41.87
C VAL A 191 9.11 -36.65 -42.87
#